data_AF-A0A952PWG9-F1
#
_entry.id   AF-A0A952PWG9-F1
#
_cell.length_a   1.000
_cell.length_b   1.000
_cell.length_c   1.000
_cell.angle_alpha   90.00
_cell.angle_beta   90.00
_cell.angle_gamma   90.00
#
_symmetry.space_group_name_H-M   'P 1'
#
loop_
_entity.id
_entity.type
_entity.pdbx_description
1 polymer ?
#
loop_
_entity_poly.entity_id
_entity_poly.type
_entity_poly.pdbx_seq_one_letter_code
_entity_poly.pdbx_strand_id
1 'polypeptide(L)' 'MQTIALKARTDSDGVMKLEVTTDLVDQELEIILVMQPSGVKATDSMGYPLGYFEETYGSFADEPLERNQSM' A
#
# COMPACT_ATOMS: atom_id res chain seq x y z
N MET A 1 -19.55 17.63 -3.74
CA MET A 1 -18.70 16.46 -3.39
C MET A 1 -17.28 16.97 -3.19
N GLN A 2 -16.78 16.98 -1.96
CA GLN A 2 -15.39 17.28 -1.66
C GLN A 2 -14.69 15.97 -1.28
N THR A 3 -13.51 15.71 -1.85
CA THR A 3 -12.71 14.51 -1.53
C THR A 3 -11.57 14.93 -0.61
N ILE A 4 -11.56 14.39 0.61
CA ILE A 4 -10.51 14.64 1.60
C ILE A 4 -9.64 13.38 1.69
N ALA A 5 -8.37 13.49 1.30
CA ALA A 5 -7.42 12.38 1.34
C ALA A 5 -6.69 12.35 2.69
N LEU A 6 -6.87 11.27 3.45
CA LEU A 6 -6.24 11.07 4.76
C LEU A 6 -5.40 9.79 4.74
N LYS A 7 -4.17 9.86 5.26
CA LYS A 7 -3.36 8.68 5.57
C LYS A 7 -3.42 8.46 7.08
N ALA A 8 -3.90 7.30 7.50
CA ALA A 8 -3.95 6.91 8.90
C ALA A 8 -3.43 5.48 9.05
N ARG A 9 -2.90 5.17 10.24
CA ARG A 9 -2.47 3.83 10.63
C ARG A 9 -3.20 3.45 11.90
N THR A 10 -3.62 2.20 12.01
CA THR A 10 -4.16 1.64 13.25
C THR A 10 -3.07 1.54 14.32
N ASP A 11 -3.43 1.75 15.57
CA ASP A 11 -2.55 1.47 16.71
C ASP A 11 -2.51 -0.04 17.04
N SER A 12 -1.82 -0.37 18.15
CA SER A 12 -1.67 -1.76 18.62
C SER A 12 -2.97 -2.42 19.03
N ASP A 13 -4.00 -1.63 19.35
CA ASP A 13 -5.32 -2.11 19.75
C ASP A 13 -6.29 -2.18 18.54
N GLY A 14 -5.80 -1.87 17.34
CA GLY A 14 -6.57 -1.87 16.10
C GLY A 14 -7.43 -0.62 15.90
N VAL A 15 -7.22 0.44 16.69
CA VAL A 15 -8.00 1.67 16.62
C VAL A 15 -7.36 2.64 15.62
N MET A 16 -8.19 3.22 14.74
CA MET A 16 -7.79 4.28 13.81
C MET A 16 -8.53 5.56 14.15
N LYS A 17 -7.80 6.66 14.37
CA LYS A 17 -8.37 7.99 14.57
C LYS A 17 -8.32 8.78 13.28
N LEU A 18 -9.46 9.32 12.84
CA LEU A 18 -9.58 10.20 11.69
C LEU A 18 -10.04 11.57 12.18
N GLU A 19 -9.22 12.59 11.96
CA GLU A 19 -9.56 13.98 12.22
C GLU A 19 -9.78 14.69 10.89
N VAL A 20 -10.97 15.26 10.71
CA VAL A 20 -11.37 15.96 9.48
C VAL A 20 -11.67 17.40 9.84
N THR A 21 -10.73 18.31 9.51
CA THR A 21 -10.97 19.75 9.64
C THR A 21 -11.86 20.21 8.48
N THR A 22 -12.96 20.90 8.80
CA THR A 22 -13.88 21.46 7.80
C THR A 22 -14.17 22.93 8.13
N ASP A 23 -14.52 23.70 7.12
CA ASP A 23 -15.04 25.07 7.22
C ASP A 23 -16.58 25.13 7.16
N LEU A 24 -17.24 23.97 7.18
CA LEU A 24 -18.70 23.83 7.07
C LEU A 24 -19.35 23.98 8.45
N VAL A 25 -19.76 25.22 8.76
CA VAL A 25 -20.43 25.57 10.03
C VAL A 25 -21.93 25.32 9.92
N ASP A 26 -22.52 24.70 10.96
CA ASP A 26 -23.96 24.44 11.12
C ASP A 26 -24.63 23.74 9.91
N GLN A 27 -23.91 22.83 9.26
CA GLN A 27 -24.42 22.03 8.15
C GLN A 27 -24.50 20.55 8.52
N GLU A 28 -25.56 19.89 8.04
CA GLU A 28 -25.70 18.44 8.12
C GLU A 28 -24.83 17.80 7.03
N LEU A 29 -23.96 16.87 7.44
CA LEU A 29 -23.03 16.18 6.56
C LEU A 29 -23.33 14.69 6.54
N GLU A 30 -23.54 14.16 5.33
CA GLU A 30 -23.56 12.72 5.10
C GLU A 30 -22.13 12.25 4.82
N ILE A 31 -21.63 11.30 5.63
CA ILE A 31 -20.29 10.75 5.50
C ILE A 31 -20.38 9.25 5.18
N ILE A 32 -19.76 8.84 4.07
CA ILE A 32 -19.65 7.44 3.66
C ILE A 32 -18.19 7.01 3.78
N LEU A 33 -17.92 6.04 4.64
CA LEU A 33 -16.59 5.42 4.78
C LEU A 33 -16.59 4.05 4.10
N VAL A 34 -15.70 3.87 3.13
CA VAL A 34 -15.45 2.56 2.50
C VAL A 34 -14.06 2.11 2.92
N MET A 35 -13.99 1.04 3.71
CA MET A 35 -12.74 0.46 4.16
C MET A 35 -12.40 -0.74 3.27
N GLN A 36 -11.21 -0.70 2.68
CA GLN A 36 -10.64 -1.84 1.97
C GLN A 36 -9.27 -2.13 2.58
N PRO A 37 -8.88 -3.41 2.71
CA PRO A 37 -7.52 -3.75 3.05
C PRO A 37 -6.59 -3.10 2.02
N SER A 38 -5.80 -2.10 2.41
CA SER A 38 -4.75 -1.58 1.55
C SER A 38 -3.69 -2.67 1.48
N GLY A 39 -3.62 -3.37 0.35
CA GLY A 39 -2.88 -4.61 0.19
C GLY A 39 -1.53 -4.59 0.89
N VAL A 40 -1.46 -5.19 2.08
CA VAL A 40 -0.25 -5.88 2.49
C VAL A 40 -0.22 -7.05 1.51
N LYS A 41 0.55 -6.93 0.42
CA LYS A 41 0.91 -8.12 -0.34
C LYS A 41 1.51 -9.04 0.70
N ALA A 42 0.86 -10.18 0.93
CA ALA A 42 1.37 -11.15 1.88
C ALA A 42 2.82 -11.40 1.49
N THR A 43 3.71 -11.32 2.46
CA THR A 43 5.13 -11.57 2.26
C THR A 43 5.51 -12.89 2.90
N ASP A 44 6.51 -13.57 2.34
CA ASP A 44 7.14 -14.71 3.00
C ASP A 44 7.94 -14.28 4.25
N SER A 45 8.60 -15.24 4.91
CA SER A 45 9.45 -14.98 6.09
C SER A 45 10.66 -14.10 5.80
N MET A 46 11.00 -13.88 4.53
CA MET A 46 12.11 -13.04 4.07
C MET A 46 11.64 -11.65 3.60
N GLY A 47 10.33 -11.38 3.61
CA GLY A 47 9.75 -10.10 3.22
C GLY A 47 9.49 -9.96 1.71
N TYR A 48 9.64 -11.02 0.92
CA TYR A 48 9.28 -10.98 -0.50
C TYR A 48 7.78 -11.18 -0.68
N PRO A 49 7.14 -10.54 -1.67
CA PRO A 49 5.76 -10.86 -2.02
C PRO A 49 5.60 -12.38 -2.24
N LEU A 50 4.53 -12.97 -1.73
CA LEU A 50 4.23 -14.39 -2.01
C LEU A 50 4.19 -14.63 -3.53
N GLY A 51 4.82 -15.72 -3.97
CA GLY A 51 4.92 -16.06 -5.40
C GLY A 51 6.03 -15.33 -6.16
N TYR A 52 6.75 -14.39 -5.52
CA TYR A 52 7.75 -13.57 -6.20
C TYR A 52 8.82 -14.43 -6.90
N PHE A 53 9.38 -15.44 -6.23
CA PHE A 53 10.42 -16.27 -6.83
C PHE A 53 9.86 -17.21 -7.89
N GLU A 54 8.68 -17.78 -7.71
CA GLU A 54 8.03 -18.63 -8.71
C GLU A 54 7.75 -17.88 -10.02
N GLU A 55 7.37 -16.60 -9.91
CA GLU A 55 7.07 -15.74 -11.06
C GLU A 55 8.31 -15.09 -11.69
N THR A 56 9.36 -14.82 -10.90
CA THR A 56 10.52 -14.02 -11.37
C THR A 56 11.83 -14.80 -11.50
N TYR A 57 11.94 -16.00 -10.93
CA TYR A 57 13.13 -16.81 -11.08
C TYR A 57 13.29 -17.24 -12.54
N GLY A 58 14.42 -16.85 -13.14
CA GLY A 58 14.71 -17.15 -14.54
C GLY A 58 14.11 -16.16 -15.55
N SER A 59 13.52 -15.03 -15.13
CA SER A 59 13.02 -14.00 -16.08
C SER A 59 14.09 -13.43 -17.02
N PHE A 60 15.37 -13.61 -16.68
CA PHE A 60 16.54 -13.20 -17.46
C PHE A 60 17.33 -14.41 -18.01
N ALA A 61 16.72 -15.59 -18.09
CA ALA A 61 17.40 -16.79 -18.57
C ALA A 61 17.84 -16.66 -20.04
N ASP A 62 17.01 -16.04 -20.87
CA ASP A 62 17.27 -15.86 -22.31
C ASP A 62 18.15 -14.63 -22.60
N GLU A 63 18.19 -13.66 -21.69
CA GLU A 63 19.00 -12.44 -21.79
C GLU A 63 19.84 -12.23 -20.53
N PRO A 64 20.87 -13.06 -20.28
CA PRO A 64 21.65 -12.97 -19.05
C PRO A 64 22.39 -11.62 -18.97
N LEU A 65 22.42 -11.04 -17.77
CA LEU A 65 23.16 -9.80 -17.51
C LEU A 65 24.66 -10.05 -17.64
N GLU A 66 25.28 -9.41 -18.63
CA GLU A 66 26.74 -9.42 -18.77
C GLU A 66 27.37 -8.39 -17.84
N ARG A 67 28.41 -8.81 -17.10
CA ARG A 67 29.21 -7.89 -16.30
C ARG A 67 30.01 -7.01 -17.24
N ASN A 68 29.78 -5.69 -17.18
CA ASN A 68 30.63 -4.72 -17.89
C ASN A 68 32.07 -4.85 -17.38
N GLN A 69 32.93 -5.53 -18.16
CA GLN A 69 34.35 -5.65 -17.88
C GLN A 69 35.06 -4.47 -18.53
N SER A 70 34.96 -3.30 -17.91
CA SER A 70 35.84 -2.18 -18.22
C SER A 70 37.25 -2.48 -17.67
N MET A 71 38.21 -2.72 -18.58
CA MET A 71 39.66 -2.59 -18.32
C MET A 71 40.09 -1.14 -18.50
#